data_AF-A0A9P8JAY7-F1
#
_entry.id   AF-A0A9P8JAY7-F1
#
_cell.length_a   1.000
_cell.length_b   1.000
_cell.length_c   1.000
_cell.angle_alpha   90.00
_cell.angle_beta   90.00
_cell.angle_gamma   90.00
#
_symmetry.space_group_name_H-M   'P 1'
#
loop_
_entity.id
_entity.type
_entity.pdbx_description
1 polymer ?
#
loop_
_entity_poly.entity_id
_entity_poly.type
_entity_poly.pdbx_seq_one_letter_code
_entity_poly.pdbx_strand_id
1 'polypeptide(L)'
;MASTGEQCAVCSKPGKLCASCNNIHYCGAECQKADWKVHKLVCRTFKAVREPPGPNMMRVLVFPFNNTNPEFRWMPIRPTKVRRPETGFLFGVGSRYKKNMPAETDFRSIIQDPKTGERLRHRITIQFREEYKNDGSFPNAAINSLVGGPPALGLAGPVIAYSNVDVKRGQEAHSTDLDTSDLNVIKAWFSHGYYECKDEHFYEERLKKKDNYLNMAGLKECCEAWEAEQRAAGKPVRQWTIEDFCSPASLAEVLAQYNEMHAYKEKRDAKQKAEAKVGTSTAERDFSIPVSREELAWREELDISGRNFNPLNMEEIVECNPWLAGLLKFRSKNRG
;
A
#
# COMPACT_ATOMS: atom_id res chain seq x y z
N MET A 1 -0.37 15.00 -23.34
CA MET A 1 0.93 14.75 -22.69
C MET A 1 1.36 13.36 -23.12
N ALA A 2 2.59 13.24 -23.61
CA ALA A 2 3.01 12.21 -24.58
C ALA A 2 2.66 10.79 -24.13
N SER A 3 2.13 9.98 -25.06
CA SER A 3 2.27 8.53 -24.98
C SER A 3 3.76 8.20 -24.79
N THR A 4 4.10 6.99 -24.39
CA THR A 4 5.43 6.46 -24.66
C THR A 4 5.58 6.39 -26.18
N GLY A 5 5.84 7.55 -26.77
CA GLY A 5 5.72 7.84 -28.18
C GLY A 5 6.68 6.96 -28.91
N GLU A 6 6.14 6.06 -29.72
CA GLU A 6 6.91 5.28 -30.69
C GLU A 6 7.97 4.34 -30.07
N GLN A 7 7.98 4.10 -28.75
CA GLN A 7 8.99 3.25 -28.11
C GLN A 7 8.53 1.79 -28.00
N CYS A 8 9.46 0.88 -28.30
CA CYS A 8 9.26 -0.55 -28.21
C CYS A 8 8.95 -0.98 -26.78
N ALA A 9 7.84 -1.69 -26.58
CA ALA A 9 7.42 -2.16 -25.26
C ALA A 9 8.34 -3.22 -24.61
N VAL A 10 9.36 -3.69 -25.33
CA VAL A 10 10.29 -4.73 -24.85
C VAL A 10 11.69 -4.17 -24.56
N CYS A 11 12.19 -3.24 -25.37
CA CYS A 11 13.57 -2.73 -25.26
C CYS A 11 13.68 -1.20 -25.36
N SER A 12 12.55 -0.48 -25.36
CA SER A 12 12.47 0.99 -25.35
C SER A 12 13.07 1.72 -26.56
N LYS A 13 13.61 1.00 -27.56
CA LYS A 13 14.06 1.57 -28.86
C LYS A 13 12.87 2.03 -29.70
N PRO A 14 13.03 2.99 -30.63
CA PRO A 14 11.97 3.35 -31.56
C PRO A 14 11.38 2.15 -32.29
N GLY A 15 10.06 2.14 -32.51
CA GLY A 15 9.32 0.99 -32.98
C GLY A 15 8.04 1.36 -33.72
N LYS A 16 7.50 0.37 -34.42
CA LYS A 16 6.29 0.47 -35.23
C LYS A 16 5.11 -0.11 -34.49
N LEU A 17 3.92 0.45 -34.75
CA LEU A 17 2.67 -0.02 -34.18
C LEU A 17 2.39 -1.49 -34.52
N CYS A 18 1.81 -2.21 -33.56
CA CYS A 18 1.18 -3.50 -33.81
C CYS A 18 0.07 -3.33 -34.86
N ALA A 19 0.20 -4.01 -36.01
CA ALA A 19 -0.71 -3.88 -37.15
C ALA A 19 -2.18 -4.27 -36.84
N SER A 20 -2.43 -4.98 -35.73
CA SER A 20 -3.78 -5.40 -35.35
C SER A 20 -4.48 -4.34 -34.50
N CYS A 21 -3.87 -3.96 -33.37
CA CYS A 21 -4.48 -3.08 -32.36
C CYS A 21 -4.05 -1.62 -32.46
N ASN A 22 -3.07 -1.27 -33.32
CA ASN A 22 -2.48 0.06 -33.50
C ASN A 22 -2.31 0.84 -32.19
N ASN A 23 -1.70 0.23 -31.17
CA ASN A 23 -1.50 0.87 -29.87
C ASN A 23 -0.09 0.67 -29.30
N ILE A 24 0.36 -0.57 -29.15
CA ILE A 24 1.72 -0.88 -28.68
C ILE A 24 2.72 -0.83 -29.84
N HIS A 25 3.97 -0.47 -29.56
CA HIS A 25 5.06 -0.42 -30.54
C HIS A 25 6.10 -1.52 -30.32
N TYR A 26 6.70 -1.98 -31.42
CA TYR A 26 7.84 -2.90 -31.42
C TYR A 26 8.92 -2.44 -32.40
N CYS A 27 10.19 -2.52 -32.02
CA CYS A 27 11.30 -2.16 -32.92
C CYS A 27 11.47 -3.17 -34.08
N GLY A 28 10.87 -4.36 -33.97
CA GLY A 28 10.91 -5.40 -35.00
C GLY A 28 10.16 -6.67 -34.58
N ALA A 29 10.16 -7.65 -35.48
CA ALA A 29 9.43 -8.92 -35.32
C ALA A 29 9.89 -9.71 -34.09
N GLU A 30 11.17 -9.64 -33.71
CA GLU A 30 11.71 -10.36 -32.56
C GLU A 30 11.07 -9.90 -31.23
N CYS A 31 11.03 -8.58 -30.99
CA CYS A 31 10.36 -8.03 -29.81
C CYS A 31 8.85 -8.30 -29.84
N GLN A 32 8.21 -8.21 -31.01
CA GLN A 32 6.78 -8.52 -31.14
C GLN A 32 6.49 -9.99 -30.82
N LYS A 33 7.29 -10.94 -31.33
CA LYS A 33 7.14 -12.38 -31.06
C LYS A 33 7.38 -12.71 -29.58
N ALA A 34 8.37 -12.07 -28.96
CA ALA A 34 8.66 -12.24 -27.53
C ALA A 34 7.47 -11.82 -26.66
N ASP A 35 6.84 -10.68 -26.98
CA ASP A 35 5.68 -10.17 -26.24
C ASP A 35 4.35 -10.85 -26.64
N TRP A 36 4.28 -11.47 -27.82
CA TRP A 36 3.02 -11.97 -28.40
C TRP A 36 2.26 -12.91 -27.47
N LYS A 37 2.95 -13.74 -26.67
CA LYS A 37 2.30 -14.65 -25.71
C LYS A 37 1.43 -13.92 -24.69
N VAL A 38 1.82 -12.69 -24.32
CA VAL A 38 1.11 -11.82 -23.39
C VAL A 38 0.18 -10.87 -24.16
N HIS A 39 0.72 -10.12 -25.13
CA HIS A 39 -0.03 -9.11 -25.87
C HIS A 39 -1.29 -9.66 -26.57
N LYS A 40 -1.23 -10.88 -27.12
CA LYS A 40 -2.37 -11.48 -27.84
C LYS A 40 -3.64 -11.59 -27.00
N LEU A 41 -3.50 -11.68 -25.66
CA LEU A 41 -4.61 -11.81 -24.73
C LEU A 41 -5.51 -10.57 -24.75
N VAL A 42 -4.92 -9.39 -24.96
CA VAL A 42 -5.64 -8.11 -24.91
C VAL A 42 -5.66 -7.35 -26.24
N CYS A 43 -4.87 -7.78 -27.23
CA CYS A 43 -4.77 -7.14 -28.54
C CYS A 43 -6.15 -6.96 -29.21
N ARG A 44 -6.96 -8.02 -29.22
CA ARG A 44 -8.29 -7.99 -29.87
C ARG A 44 -9.32 -7.24 -29.03
N THR A 45 -9.31 -7.42 -27.71
CA THR A 45 -10.26 -6.75 -26.80
C THR A 45 -10.01 -5.24 -26.81
N PHE A 46 -8.75 -4.80 -26.79
CA PHE A 46 -8.39 -3.39 -26.94
C PHE A 46 -8.92 -2.79 -28.24
N LYS A 47 -8.75 -3.49 -29.37
CA LYS A 47 -9.25 -3.03 -30.68
C LYS A 47 -10.75 -2.78 -30.66
N ALA A 48 -11.51 -3.63 -29.96
CA ALA A 48 -12.97 -3.51 -29.86
C ALA A 48 -13.42 -2.35 -28.95
N VAL A 49 -12.59 -1.94 -27.99
CA VAL A 49 -12.91 -0.91 -26.99
C VAL A 49 -11.94 0.27 -27.05
N ARG A 50 -11.44 0.59 -28.25
CA ARG A 50 -10.47 1.68 -28.42
C ARG A 50 -11.09 3.02 -28.03
N GLU A 51 -12.27 3.31 -28.57
CA GLU A 51 -12.98 4.56 -28.34
C GLU A 51 -13.97 4.44 -27.18
N PRO A 52 -14.10 5.48 -26.33
CA PRO A 52 -15.09 5.49 -25.25
C PRO A 52 -16.51 5.54 -25.81
N PRO A 53 -17.46 4.84 -25.16
CA PRO A 53 -18.88 4.87 -25.58
C PRO A 53 -19.58 6.18 -25.17
N GLY A 54 -18.93 7.02 -24.36
CA GLY A 54 -19.50 8.29 -23.88
C GLY A 54 -18.54 9.05 -22.96
N PRO A 55 -18.95 10.24 -22.49
CA PRO A 55 -18.19 11.00 -21.51
C PRO A 55 -18.17 10.29 -20.15
N ASN A 56 -17.17 10.60 -19.31
CA ASN A 56 -17.02 10.03 -17.96
C ASN A 56 -16.90 8.50 -17.94
N MET A 57 -16.32 7.92 -18.98
CA MET A 57 -15.94 6.52 -19.04
C MET A 57 -14.43 6.40 -18.86
N MET A 58 -13.99 5.30 -18.27
CA MET A 58 -12.58 4.92 -18.23
C MET A 58 -12.38 3.49 -18.71
N ARG A 59 -11.28 3.25 -19.42
CA ARG A 59 -10.91 1.92 -19.88
C ARG A 59 -10.16 1.19 -18.78
N VAL A 60 -10.78 0.12 -18.28
CA VAL A 60 -10.22 -0.78 -17.27
C VAL A 60 -9.81 -2.09 -17.92
N LEU A 61 -8.89 -2.80 -17.27
CA LEU A 61 -8.53 -4.16 -17.62
C LEU A 61 -9.12 -5.12 -16.56
N VAL A 62 -10.03 -5.99 -16.99
CA VAL A 62 -10.70 -6.96 -16.12
C VAL A 62 -9.99 -8.30 -16.20
N PHE A 63 -9.72 -8.88 -15.03
CA PHE A 63 -9.22 -10.24 -14.85
C PHE A 63 -10.36 -11.10 -14.33
N PRO A 64 -11.12 -11.77 -15.21
CA PRO A 64 -12.19 -12.67 -14.78
C PRO A 64 -11.61 -13.86 -14.02
N PHE A 65 -12.27 -14.28 -12.94
CA PHE A 65 -11.80 -15.42 -12.15
C PHE A 65 -12.11 -16.78 -12.79
N ASN A 66 -13.08 -16.82 -13.69
CA ASN A 66 -13.62 -18.02 -14.34
C ASN A 66 -13.17 -18.18 -15.80
N ASN A 67 -12.27 -17.33 -16.30
CA ASN A 67 -11.73 -17.37 -17.65
C ASN A 67 -10.24 -17.04 -17.60
N THR A 68 -9.45 -17.55 -18.53
CA THR A 68 -8.00 -17.34 -18.60
C THR A 68 -7.59 -16.05 -19.30
N ASN A 69 -8.51 -15.39 -20.02
CA ASN A 69 -8.20 -14.20 -20.81
C ASN A 69 -8.63 -12.92 -20.09
N PRO A 70 -7.69 -11.99 -19.80
CA PRO A 70 -8.06 -10.64 -19.38
C PRO A 70 -8.68 -9.85 -20.53
N GLU A 71 -9.55 -8.89 -20.21
CA GLU A 71 -10.31 -8.13 -21.20
C GLU A 71 -10.36 -6.64 -20.87
N PHE A 72 -10.19 -5.80 -21.88
CA PHE A 72 -10.48 -4.38 -21.73
C PHE A 72 -11.99 -4.13 -21.72
N ARG A 73 -12.43 -3.24 -20.84
CA ARG A 73 -13.83 -2.83 -20.71
C ARG A 73 -13.92 -1.34 -20.37
N TRP A 74 -14.93 -0.68 -20.90
CA TRP A 74 -15.30 0.66 -20.45
C TRP A 74 -16.19 0.58 -19.20
N MET A 75 -15.84 1.34 -18.16
CA MET A 75 -16.66 1.48 -16.96
C MET A 75 -16.97 2.96 -16.70
N PRO A 76 -18.17 3.28 -16.18
CA PRO A 76 -18.49 4.64 -15.76
C PRO A 76 -17.60 5.06 -14.59
N ILE A 77 -17.28 6.35 -14.51
CA ILE A 77 -16.44 6.93 -13.46
C ILE A 77 -17.33 7.54 -12.38
N ARG A 78 -17.06 7.24 -11.11
CA ARG A 78 -17.72 7.92 -9.99
C ARG A 78 -17.33 9.41 -9.92
N PRO A 79 -18.28 10.36 -9.79
CA PRO A 79 -18.00 11.79 -9.72
C PRO A 79 -17.53 12.20 -8.32
N THR A 80 -16.37 11.67 -7.89
CA THR A 80 -15.73 12.04 -6.62
C THR A 80 -14.36 12.66 -6.88
N LYS A 81 -13.72 13.24 -5.85
CA LYS A 81 -12.37 13.82 -5.93
C LYS A 81 -11.32 12.83 -6.48
N VAL A 82 -11.56 11.54 -6.32
CA VAL A 82 -10.74 10.46 -6.88
C VAL A 82 -11.57 9.73 -7.93
N ARG A 83 -11.28 9.96 -9.21
CA ARG A 83 -12.00 9.32 -10.32
C ARG A 83 -11.67 7.83 -10.37
N ARG A 84 -12.63 6.98 -10.00
CA ARG A 84 -12.52 5.51 -9.95
C ARG A 84 -13.66 4.86 -10.73
N PRO A 85 -13.47 3.63 -11.25
CA PRO A 85 -14.55 2.93 -11.92
C PRO A 85 -15.70 2.63 -10.95
N GLU A 86 -16.92 2.77 -11.44
CA GLU A 86 -18.12 2.32 -10.74
C GLU A 86 -18.31 0.82 -10.99
N THR A 87 -17.95 0.03 -9.98
CA THR A 87 -17.83 -1.43 -10.13
C THR A 87 -19.13 -2.18 -9.89
N GLY A 88 -20.16 -1.53 -9.35
CA GLY A 88 -21.44 -2.16 -9.01
C GLY A 88 -21.24 -3.48 -8.26
N PHE A 89 -21.89 -4.54 -8.75
CA PHE A 89 -21.79 -5.90 -8.21
C PHE A 89 -20.72 -6.77 -8.89
N LEU A 90 -19.74 -6.18 -9.58
CA LEU A 90 -18.68 -6.94 -10.25
C LEU A 90 -17.95 -7.89 -9.28
N PHE A 91 -17.73 -7.46 -8.04
CA PHE A 91 -17.09 -8.24 -6.97
C PHE A 91 -18.07 -9.09 -6.15
N GLY A 92 -19.33 -9.19 -6.59
CA GLY A 92 -20.40 -9.86 -5.86
C GLY A 92 -21.03 -8.98 -4.78
N VAL A 93 -21.75 -9.64 -3.88
CA VAL A 93 -22.43 -9.02 -2.73
C VAL A 93 -21.56 -9.11 -1.47
N GLY A 94 -21.74 -8.14 -0.57
CA GLY A 94 -21.06 -8.10 0.72
C GLY A 94 -21.45 -9.26 1.64
N SER A 95 -20.72 -9.36 2.76
CA SER A 95 -20.92 -10.41 3.78
C SER A 95 -22.32 -10.41 4.40
N ARG A 96 -22.56 -11.33 5.34
CA ARG A 96 -23.89 -11.62 5.93
C ARG A 96 -24.65 -10.40 6.43
N TYR A 97 -23.96 -9.34 6.86
CA TYR A 97 -24.53 -8.08 7.36
C TYR A 97 -24.82 -7.03 6.26
N LYS A 98 -24.42 -7.30 5.01
CA LYS A 98 -24.50 -6.42 3.84
C LYS A 98 -25.05 -7.17 2.60
N LYS A 99 -26.00 -8.09 2.79
CA LYS A 99 -26.51 -9.02 1.75
C LYS A 99 -27.01 -8.39 0.43
N ASN A 100 -27.32 -7.10 0.40
CA ASN A 100 -27.79 -6.38 -0.79
C ASN A 100 -26.86 -5.24 -1.24
N MET A 101 -25.68 -5.14 -0.64
CA MET A 101 -24.68 -4.13 -0.99
C MET A 101 -23.57 -4.78 -1.81
N PRO A 102 -22.91 -4.02 -2.70
CA PRO A 102 -21.66 -4.45 -3.32
C PRO A 102 -20.65 -4.96 -2.29
N ALA A 103 -19.87 -5.97 -2.66
CA ALA A 103 -18.76 -6.44 -1.84
C ALA A 103 -17.75 -5.32 -1.59
N GLU A 104 -17.17 -5.30 -0.39
CA GLU A 104 -16.07 -4.41 -0.07
C GLU A 104 -14.83 -4.79 -0.87
N THR A 105 -14.06 -3.78 -1.24
CA THR A 105 -12.88 -3.94 -2.08
C THR A 105 -11.68 -3.25 -1.47
N ASP A 106 -10.53 -3.89 -1.57
CA ASP A 106 -9.24 -3.29 -1.31
C ASP A 106 -8.53 -3.01 -2.66
N PHE A 107 -7.46 -2.24 -2.62
CA PHE A 107 -6.68 -1.91 -3.81
C PHE A 107 -5.18 -1.83 -3.52
N ARG A 108 -4.37 -2.11 -4.54
CA ARG A 108 -2.92 -1.93 -4.55
C ARG A 108 -2.54 -1.07 -5.74
N SER A 109 -1.70 -0.07 -5.52
CA SER A 109 -1.23 0.84 -6.57
C SER A 109 0.20 0.50 -6.98
N ILE A 110 0.46 0.55 -8.27
CA ILE A 110 1.76 0.31 -8.89
C ILE A 110 2.19 1.65 -9.49
N ILE A 111 3.30 2.20 -9.02
CA ILE A 111 3.85 3.49 -9.48
C ILE A 111 5.27 3.37 -10.04
N GLN A 112 5.88 2.21 -9.85
CA GLN A 112 7.18 1.84 -10.39
C GLN A 112 7.06 0.52 -11.15
N ASP A 113 7.86 0.35 -12.18
CA ASP A 113 8.02 -0.91 -12.86
C ASP A 113 8.61 -1.95 -11.87
N PRO A 114 7.95 -3.12 -11.67
CA PRO A 114 8.39 -4.10 -10.68
C PRO A 114 9.79 -4.67 -10.89
N LYS A 115 10.37 -4.56 -12.08
CA LYS A 115 11.69 -5.14 -12.40
C LYS A 115 12.81 -4.11 -12.33
N THR A 116 12.54 -2.89 -12.78
CA THR A 116 13.55 -1.85 -12.94
C THR A 116 13.50 -0.79 -11.83
N GLY A 117 12.37 -0.65 -11.13
CA GLY A 117 12.12 0.43 -10.18
C GLY A 117 11.88 1.79 -10.86
N GLU A 118 11.88 1.86 -12.19
CA GLU A 118 11.62 3.09 -12.92
C GLU A 118 10.19 3.55 -12.71
N ARG A 119 9.99 4.87 -12.58
CA ARG A 119 8.68 5.47 -12.39
C ARG A 119 7.80 5.24 -13.64
N LEU A 120 6.59 4.75 -13.41
CA LEU A 120 5.59 4.59 -14.47
C LEU A 120 5.02 5.94 -14.92
N ARG A 121 4.55 6.00 -16.17
CA ARG A 121 3.90 7.20 -16.75
C ARG A 121 2.59 7.58 -16.06
N HIS A 122 1.96 6.62 -15.41
CA HIS A 122 0.77 6.77 -14.61
C HIS A 122 0.72 5.67 -13.54
N ARG A 123 -0.09 5.89 -12.52
CA ARG A 123 -0.39 4.87 -11.52
C ARG A 123 -1.28 3.81 -12.12
N ILE A 124 -0.97 2.55 -11.86
CA ILE A 124 -1.89 1.43 -12.12
C ILE A 124 -2.44 0.94 -10.79
N THR A 125 -3.75 1.00 -10.61
CA THR A 125 -4.46 0.53 -9.41
C THR A 125 -5.10 -0.82 -9.70
N ILE A 126 -4.72 -1.84 -8.93
CA ILE A 126 -5.33 -3.18 -8.90
C ILE A 126 -6.37 -3.20 -7.79
N GLN A 127 -7.64 -3.35 -8.13
CA GLN A 127 -8.75 -3.46 -7.17
C GLN A 127 -9.30 -4.88 -7.15
N PHE A 128 -9.52 -5.39 -5.94
CA PHE A 128 -9.96 -6.75 -5.67
C PHE A 128 -10.88 -6.78 -4.45
N ARG A 129 -11.65 -7.86 -4.29
CA ARG A 129 -12.53 -8.03 -3.13
C ARG A 129 -11.69 -8.13 -1.85
N GLU A 130 -12.02 -7.41 -0.79
CA GLU A 130 -11.23 -7.39 0.45
C GLU A 130 -11.25 -8.75 1.18
N GLU A 131 -12.42 -9.40 1.22
CA GLU A 131 -12.67 -10.62 1.99
C GLU A 131 -12.25 -11.93 1.29
N TYR A 132 -11.58 -11.86 0.13
CA TYR A 132 -11.34 -13.01 -0.75
C TYR A 132 -10.63 -14.21 -0.10
N LYS A 133 -9.91 -13.97 1.00
CA LYS A 133 -9.20 -15.02 1.75
C LYS A 133 -10.11 -15.84 2.67
N ASN A 134 -11.26 -15.28 3.04
CA ASN A 134 -12.13 -15.82 4.09
C ASN A 134 -13.55 -16.15 3.59
N ASP A 135 -13.86 -15.83 2.33
CA ASP A 135 -15.21 -15.93 1.76
C ASP A 135 -15.41 -17.14 0.82
N GLY A 136 -14.37 -17.96 0.62
CA GLY A 136 -14.38 -19.10 -0.29
C GLY A 136 -14.24 -18.73 -1.77
N SER A 137 -13.76 -17.53 -2.10
CA SER A 137 -13.51 -17.09 -3.47
C SER A 137 -12.54 -18.04 -4.20
N PHE A 138 -12.88 -18.37 -5.45
CA PHE A 138 -12.02 -19.20 -6.29
C PHE A 138 -10.78 -18.41 -6.75
N PRO A 139 -9.59 -19.05 -6.82
CA PRO A 139 -8.39 -18.44 -7.38
C PRO A 139 -8.64 -17.86 -8.77
N ASN A 140 -8.07 -16.69 -9.05
CA ASN A 140 -8.34 -16.01 -10.32
C ASN A 140 -7.64 -16.71 -11.50
N ALA A 141 -8.42 -17.36 -12.38
CA ALA A 141 -7.89 -18.10 -13.52
C ALA A 141 -7.13 -17.23 -14.54
N ALA A 142 -7.58 -15.99 -14.78
CA ALA A 142 -6.89 -15.08 -15.71
C ALA A 142 -5.50 -14.71 -15.20
N ILE A 143 -5.39 -14.39 -13.90
CA ILE A 143 -4.11 -14.06 -13.27
C ILE A 143 -3.18 -15.27 -13.32
N ASN A 144 -3.63 -16.43 -12.86
CA ASN A 144 -2.83 -17.65 -12.84
C ASN A 144 -2.33 -18.07 -14.24
N SER A 145 -3.20 -17.97 -15.25
CA SER A 145 -2.81 -18.24 -16.64
C SER A 145 -1.84 -17.20 -17.20
N LEU A 146 -1.95 -15.94 -16.79
CA LEU A 146 -1.08 -14.85 -17.26
C LEU A 146 0.34 -14.97 -16.71
N VAL A 147 0.49 -15.35 -15.43
CA VAL A 147 1.81 -15.51 -14.81
C VAL A 147 2.47 -16.84 -15.18
N GLY A 148 1.70 -17.91 -15.41
CA GLY A 148 2.24 -19.22 -15.78
C GLY A 148 2.92 -19.97 -14.63
N GLY A 149 2.67 -19.56 -13.38
CA GLY A 149 3.21 -20.12 -12.14
C GLY A 149 2.44 -19.58 -10.93
N PRO A 150 2.83 -19.89 -9.68
CA PRO A 150 2.20 -19.30 -8.51
C PRO A 150 2.44 -17.78 -8.49
N PRO A 151 1.38 -16.93 -8.44
CA PRO A 151 1.56 -15.49 -8.36
C PRO A 151 2.12 -15.08 -6.99
N ALA A 152 2.83 -13.94 -6.94
CA ALA A 152 3.33 -13.37 -5.70
C ALA A 152 2.19 -13.06 -4.71
N LEU A 153 1.01 -12.69 -5.24
CA LEU A 153 -0.21 -12.53 -4.47
C LEU A 153 -1.32 -13.42 -5.04
N GLY A 154 -1.76 -14.41 -4.26
CA GLY A 154 -2.83 -15.35 -4.62
C GLY A 154 -4.23 -14.72 -4.59
N LEU A 155 -4.48 -13.72 -5.43
CA LEU A 155 -5.79 -13.07 -5.54
C LEU A 155 -6.87 -14.05 -6.00
N ALA A 156 -8.05 -13.95 -5.39
CA ALA A 156 -9.22 -14.76 -5.70
C ALA A 156 -10.42 -13.87 -6.06
N GLY A 157 -11.36 -14.42 -6.82
CA GLY A 157 -12.47 -13.67 -7.37
C GLY A 157 -12.04 -12.71 -8.48
N PRO A 158 -12.98 -11.91 -9.02
CA PRO A 158 -12.68 -10.98 -10.10
C PRO A 158 -11.73 -9.88 -9.60
N VAL A 159 -10.84 -9.44 -10.49
CA VAL A 159 -9.88 -8.36 -10.22
C VAL A 159 -9.99 -7.37 -11.38
N ILE A 160 -9.85 -6.08 -11.11
CA ILE A 160 -9.73 -5.07 -12.16
C ILE A 160 -8.47 -4.24 -11.96
N ALA A 161 -7.88 -3.82 -13.07
CA ALA A 161 -6.84 -2.80 -13.09
C ALA A 161 -7.39 -1.55 -13.78
N TYR A 162 -7.04 -0.39 -13.26
CA TYR A 162 -7.34 0.91 -13.86
C TYR A 162 -6.24 1.91 -13.55
N SER A 163 -6.15 3.01 -14.30
CA SER A 163 -5.07 3.98 -14.10
C SER A 163 -5.55 5.36 -13.69
N ASN A 164 -4.67 6.05 -12.96
CA ASN A 164 -4.86 7.41 -12.50
C ASN A 164 -3.55 8.19 -12.64
N VAL A 165 -3.67 9.51 -12.77
CA VAL A 165 -2.54 10.41 -12.62
C VAL A 165 -2.06 10.33 -11.18
N ASP A 166 -0.75 10.20 -11.02
CA ASP A 166 -0.13 10.27 -9.71
C ASP A 166 -0.27 11.67 -9.13
N VAL A 167 -1.00 11.76 -8.02
CA VAL A 167 -1.15 12.99 -7.25
C VAL A 167 -0.85 12.71 -5.79
N LYS A 168 -0.41 13.74 -5.07
CA LYS A 168 -0.15 13.62 -3.63
C LYS A 168 -1.45 13.39 -2.87
N ARG A 169 -1.35 12.81 -1.68
CA ARG A 169 -2.50 12.60 -0.79
C ARG A 169 -3.27 13.91 -0.60
N GLY A 170 -4.60 13.87 -0.79
CA GLY A 170 -5.47 15.03 -0.67
C GLY A 170 -5.66 15.86 -1.94
N GLN A 171 -4.92 15.57 -3.02
CA GLN A 171 -5.12 16.19 -4.33
C GLN A 171 -6.12 15.41 -5.19
N GLU A 172 -6.73 16.08 -6.17
CA GLU A 172 -7.66 15.44 -7.10
C GLU A 172 -6.92 14.55 -8.09
N ALA A 173 -7.25 13.26 -8.09
CA ALA A 173 -6.66 12.29 -9.00
C ALA A 173 -7.54 12.15 -10.25
N HIS A 174 -7.00 12.54 -11.40
CA HIS A 174 -7.65 12.30 -12.69
C HIS A 174 -7.46 10.85 -13.13
N SER A 175 -8.48 10.26 -13.74
CA SER A 175 -8.37 8.95 -14.39
C SER A 175 -7.62 9.07 -15.73
N THR A 176 -6.86 8.05 -16.08
CA THR A 176 -6.33 7.87 -17.42
C THR A 176 -6.73 6.48 -17.92
N ASP A 177 -6.64 6.25 -19.23
CA ASP A 177 -7.05 4.98 -19.82
C ASP A 177 -5.85 4.04 -19.87
N LEU A 178 -6.04 2.83 -19.36
CA LEU A 178 -5.06 1.77 -19.57
C LEU A 178 -4.98 1.42 -21.04
N ASP A 179 -3.81 0.99 -21.51
CA ASP A 179 -3.60 0.54 -22.87
C ASP A 179 -2.83 -0.79 -22.91
N THR A 180 -2.57 -1.32 -24.12
CA THR A 180 -1.98 -2.65 -24.25
C THR A 180 -0.55 -2.76 -23.71
N SER A 181 0.15 -1.65 -23.49
CA SER A 181 1.49 -1.65 -22.90
C SER A 181 1.48 -1.93 -21.39
N ASP A 182 0.37 -1.69 -20.69
CA ASP A 182 0.27 -1.84 -19.24
C ASP A 182 0.22 -3.30 -18.78
N LEU A 183 -0.20 -4.22 -19.66
CA LEU A 183 -0.36 -5.64 -19.32
C LEU A 183 0.95 -6.29 -18.86
N ASN A 184 2.10 -5.89 -19.42
CA ASN A 184 3.39 -6.45 -19.00
C ASN A 184 3.81 -5.97 -17.62
N VAL A 185 3.54 -4.71 -17.28
CA VAL A 185 3.78 -4.15 -15.94
C VAL A 185 2.89 -4.86 -14.92
N ILE A 186 1.60 -5.02 -15.23
CA ILE A 186 0.64 -5.73 -14.38
C ILE A 186 1.03 -7.20 -14.21
N LYS A 187 1.44 -7.88 -15.29
CA LYS A 187 1.94 -9.26 -15.23
C LYS A 187 3.17 -9.37 -14.35
N ALA A 188 4.14 -8.46 -14.51
CA ALA A 188 5.35 -8.43 -13.70
C ALA A 188 4.99 -8.27 -12.22
N TRP A 189 4.02 -7.41 -11.91
CA TRP A 189 3.53 -7.21 -10.55
C TRP A 189 2.84 -8.47 -9.99
N PHE A 190 1.99 -9.15 -10.76
CA PHE A 190 1.43 -10.43 -10.31
C PHE A 190 2.50 -11.51 -10.10
N SER A 191 3.60 -11.47 -10.84
CA SER A 191 4.66 -12.48 -10.78
C SER A 191 5.65 -12.24 -9.64
N HIS A 192 6.03 -10.99 -9.40
CA HIS A 192 7.12 -10.61 -8.51
C HIS A 192 6.66 -9.73 -7.35
N GLY A 193 5.43 -9.24 -7.40
CA GLY A 193 4.95 -8.20 -6.52
C GLY A 193 5.61 -6.87 -6.87
N TYR A 194 6.13 -6.28 -5.83
CA TYR A 194 6.57 -4.91 -5.77
C TYR A 194 8.09 -4.84 -5.97
N TYR A 195 8.61 -3.84 -6.70
CA TYR A 195 10.05 -3.63 -6.84
C TYR A 195 10.73 -3.51 -5.47
N GLU A 196 11.72 -4.36 -5.20
CA GLU A 196 12.45 -4.36 -3.92
C GLU A 196 13.60 -3.35 -4.02
N CYS A 197 13.54 -2.30 -3.19
CA CYS A 197 14.61 -1.31 -3.19
C CYS A 197 15.87 -1.92 -2.56
N LYS A 198 17.05 -1.65 -3.12
CA LYS A 198 18.32 -2.20 -2.59
C LYS A 198 18.54 -1.86 -1.12
N ASP A 199 18.09 -0.67 -0.72
CA ASP A 199 18.23 -0.16 0.65
C ASP A 199 17.01 -0.47 1.53
N GLU A 200 16.01 -1.17 1.00
CA GLU A 200 14.76 -1.52 1.72
C GLU A 200 15.07 -2.21 3.04
N HIS A 201 15.99 -3.18 3.05
CA HIS A 201 16.37 -3.89 4.28
C HIS A 201 16.98 -2.96 5.34
N PHE A 202 17.72 -1.91 4.94
CA PHE A 202 18.28 -0.95 5.89
C PHE A 202 17.17 -0.09 6.52
N TYR A 203 16.17 0.30 5.72
CA TYR A 203 15.00 1.01 6.23
C TYR A 203 14.15 0.11 7.14
N GLU A 204 13.94 -1.15 6.76
CA GLU A 204 13.25 -2.13 7.58
C GLU A 204 13.98 -2.42 8.90
N GLU A 205 15.30 -2.60 8.88
CA GLU A 205 16.12 -2.80 10.07
C GLU A 205 16.02 -1.60 11.01
N ARG A 206 16.05 -0.38 10.46
CA ARG A 206 15.82 0.85 11.23
C ARG A 206 14.43 0.86 11.89
N LEU A 207 13.40 0.44 11.15
CA LEU A 207 12.02 0.31 11.64
C LEU A 207 11.80 -0.88 12.59
N LYS A 208 12.68 -1.88 12.62
CA LYS A 208 12.52 -3.10 13.44
C LYS A 208 13.51 -3.18 14.62
N LYS A 209 14.50 -2.29 14.71
CA LYS A 209 15.54 -2.31 15.75
C LYS A 209 14.94 -2.18 17.16
N LYS A 210 15.54 -2.83 18.16
CA LYS A 210 15.04 -2.91 19.56
C LYS A 210 14.82 -1.56 20.26
N ASP A 211 15.55 -0.53 19.85
CA ASP A 211 15.40 0.84 20.36
C ASP A 211 14.37 1.65 19.55
N ASN A 212 13.80 1.04 18.51
CA ASN A 212 12.64 1.56 17.82
C ASN A 212 11.43 1.42 18.74
N TYR A 213 10.60 2.45 18.75
CA TYR A 213 9.44 2.73 19.61
C TYR A 213 8.35 1.63 19.70
N LEU A 214 8.59 0.45 19.12
CA LEU A 214 7.71 -0.72 19.05
C LEU A 214 8.04 -1.83 20.05
N ASN A 215 9.04 -1.69 20.93
CA ASN A 215 9.20 -2.61 22.06
C ASN A 215 8.10 -2.35 23.10
N MET A 216 6.89 -2.85 22.81
CA MET A 216 5.72 -2.75 23.70
C MET A 216 6.00 -3.34 25.09
N ALA A 217 6.89 -4.34 25.20
CA ALA A 217 7.29 -4.90 26.49
C ALA A 217 8.15 -3.90 27.27
N GLY A 218 9.18 -3.32 26.65
CA GLY A 218 10.04 -2.31 27.28
C GLY A 218 9.29 -1.01 27.63
N LEU A 219 8.37 -0.57 26.78
CA LEU A 219 7.51 0.58 27.07
C LEU A 219 6.57 0.30 28.25
N LYS A 220 5.98 -0.91 28.29
CA LYS A 220 5.13 -1.33 29.41
C LYS A 220 5.91 -1.34 30.73
N GLU A 221 7.11 -1.93 30.74
CA GLU A 221 7.99 -1.92 31.92
C GLU A 221 8.41 -0.50 32.35
N CYS A 222 8.59 0.41 31.39
CA CYS A 222 8.88 1.82 31.67
C CYS A 222 7.67 2.53 32.30
N CYS A 223 6.48 2.33 31.75
CA CYS A 223 5.24 2.88 32.29
C CYS A 223 4.96 2.35 33.69
N GLU A 224 5.05 1.04 33.91
CA GLU A 224 4.81 0.43 35.22
C GLU A 224 5.79 0.95 36.28
N ALA A 225 7.07 1.12 35.92
CA ALA A 225 8.08 1.72 36.81
C ALA A 225 7.77 3.18 37.14
N TRP A 226 7.44 3.99 36.14
CA TRP A 226 7.06 5.39 36.34
C TRP A 226 5.81 5.52 37.21
N GLU A 227 4.77 4.73 36.94
CA GLU A 227 3.56 4.74 37.76
C GLU A 227 3.83 4.32 39.21
N ALA A 228 4.70 3.33 39.42
CA ALA A 228 5.10 2.91 40.76
C ALA A 228 5.82 4.05 41.52
N GLU A 229 6.71 4.78 40.86
CA GLU A 229 7.40 5.93 41.46
C GLU A 229 6.44 7.08 41.78
N GLN A 230 5.50 7.39 40.87
CA GLN A 230 4.51 8.43 41.11
C GLN A 230 3.59 8.06 42.29
N ARG A 231 3.17 6.79 42.37
CA ARG A 231 2.40 6.27 43.53
C ARG A 231 3.20 6.34 44.82
N ALA A 232 4.49 5.99 44.80
CA ALA A 232 5.37 6.08 45.95
C ALA A 232 5.58 7.54 46.41
N ALA A 233 5.58 8.49 45.46
CA ALA A 233 5.65 9.93 45.73
C ALA A 233 4.29 10.54 46.15
N GLY A 234 3.23 9.73 46.32
CA GLY A 234 1.90 10.20 46.69
C GLY A 234 1.17 10.97 45.58
N LYS A 235 1.66 10.93 44.34
CA LYS A 235 1.02 11.59 43.20
C LYS A 235 -0.08 10.68 42.62
N PRO A 236 -1.27 11.22 42.31
CA PRO A 236 -2.32 10.44 41.68
C PRO A 236 -1.94 10.11 40.23
N VAL A 237 -1.88 8.82 39.91
CA VAL A 237 -1.77 8.34 38.52
C VAL A 237 -3.18 8.18 37.98
N ARG A 238 -3.67 9.19 37.24
CA ARG A 238 -5.00 9.16 36.64
C ARG A 238 -5.06 8.10 35.53
N GLN A 239 -6.18 7.39 35.47
CA GLN A 239 -6.50 6.47 34.40
C GLN A 239 -7.36 7.20 33.37
N TRP A 240 -6.95 7.13 32.11
CA TRP A 240 -7.66 7.79 31.02
C TRP A 240 -8.59 6.81 30.30
N THR A 241 -9.74 7.30 29.84
CA THR A 241 -10.64 6.57 28.95
C THR A 241 -10.56 7.15 27.54
N ILE A 242 -11.19 6.48 26.56
CA ILE A 242 -11.23 6.96 25.17
C ILE A 242 -11.92 8.32 25.09
N GLU A 243 -12.95 8.53 25.91
CA GLU A 243 -13.75 9.74 25.96
C GLU A 243 -12.95 10.96 26.46
N ASP A 244 -11.93 10.75 27.30
CA ASP A 244 -11.03 11.82 27.77
C ASP A 244 -10.18 12.41 26.63
N PHE A 245 -9.93 11.66 25.55
CA PHE A 245 -9.21 12.17 24.38
C PHE A 245 -10.08 13.02 23.44
N CYS A 246 -11.40 12.96 23.61
CA CYS A 246 -12.36 13.71 22.78
C CYS A 246 -12.73 15.07 23.37
N SER A 247 -12.30 15.38 24.60
CA SER A 247 -12.53 16.66 25.25
C SER A 247 -11.23 17.50 25.29
N PRO A 248 -11.25 18.77 24.85
CA PRO A 248 -10.05 19.62 24.84
C PRO A 248 -9.43 19.85 26.22
N ALA A 249 -10.24 19.90 27.28
CA ALA A 249 -9.76 20.15 28.64
C ALA A 249 -9.00 18.94 29.21
N SER A 250 -9.52 17.73 29.01
CA SER A 250 -8.84 16.50 29.42
C SER A 250 -7.64 16.18 28.53
N LEU A 251 -7.67 16.55 27.25
CA LEU A 251 -6.54 16.40 26.34
C LEU A 251 -5.29 17.16 26.81
N ALA A 252 -5.45 18.34 27.41
CA ALA A 252 -4.32 19.11 27.95
C ALA A 252 -3.65 18.40 29.15
N GLU A 253 -4.45 17.82 30.05
CA GLU A 253 -3.95 17.08 31.21
C GLU A 253 -3.29 15.75 30.81
N VAL A 254 -3.89 15.07 29.84
CA VAL A 254 -3.38 13.91 29.10
C VAL A 254 -1.97 14.20 28.55
N LEU A 255 -1.79 15.34 27.87
CA LEU A 255 -0.49 15.75 27.33
C LEU A 255 0.54 16.16 28.40
N ALA A 256 0.09 16.75 29.51
CA ALA A 256 0.99 17.12 30.61
C ALA A 256 1.59 15.88 31.30
N GLN A 257 0.74 14.89 31.63
CA GLN A 257 1.21 13.62 32.20
C GLN A 257 2.13 12.86 31.23
N TYR A 258 1.87 12.97 29.93
CA TYR A 258 2.74 12.42 28.88
C TYR A 258 4.15 13.02 28.93
N ASN A 259 4.28 14.33 29.03
CA ASN A 259 5.59 15.00 29.07
C ASN A 259 6.40 14.56 30.30
N GLU A 260 5.76 14.32 31.43
CA GLU A 260 6.42 13.80 32.64
C GLU A 260 6.97 12.38 32.43
N MET A 261 6.19 11.49 31.81
CA MET A 261 6.59 10.12 31.52
C MET A 261 7.70 10.06 30.46
N HIS A 262 7.64 10.93 29.44
CA HIS A 262 8.71 11.04 28.44
C HIS A 262 10.04 11.45 29.06
N ALA A 263 10.03 12.49 29.91
CA ALA A 263 11.23 12.95 30.61
C ALA A 263 11.79 11.87 31.56
N TYR A 264 10.93 11.01 32.12
CA TYR A 264 11.37 9.86 32.91
C TYR A 264 12.07 8.81 32.04
N LYS A 265 11.50 8.47 30.88
CA LYS A 265 12.11 7.54 29.93
C LYS A 265 13.49 8.01 29.48
N GLU A 266 13.63 9.28 29.11
CA GLU A 266 14.94 9.84 28.70
C GLU A 266 16.00 9.69 29.79
N LYS A 267 15.62 9.90 31.05
CA LYS A 267 16.54 9.69 32.19
C LYS A 267 16.90 8.22 32.38
N ARG A 268 15.94 7.31 32.22
CA ARG A 268 16.17 5.86 32.32
C ARG A 268 17.08 5.36 31.20
N ASP A 269 16.84 5.79 29.96
CA ASP A 269 17.65 5.42 28.80
C ASP A 269 19.08 5.98 28.93
N ALA A 270 19.22 7.22 29.41
CA ALA A 270 20.53 7.81 29.70
C ALA A 270 21.29 7.04 30.78
N LYS A 271 20.60 6.59 31.84
CA LYS A 271 21.18 5.77 32.91
C LYS A 271 21.63 4.40 32.38
N GLN A 272 20.80 3.72 31.60
CA GLN A 272 21.15 2.42 30.99
C GLN A 272 22.34 2.54 30.03
N LYS A 273 22.40 3.60 29.21
CA LYS A 273 23.56 3.91 28.35
C LYS A 273 24.83 4.19 29.14
N ALA A 274 24.72 4.85 30.30
CA ALA A 274 25.86 5.09 31.19
C ALA A 274 26.35 3.78 31.85
N GLU A 275 25.43 2.88 32.21
CA GLU A 275 25.71 1.58 32.84
C GLU A 275 26.26 0.54 31.84
N ALA A 276 25.94 0.64 30.55
CA ALA A 276 26.41 -0.26 29.48
C ALA A 276 27.89 -0.07 29.07
N LYS A 277 28.64 0.86 29.67
CA LYS A 277 30.06 1.10 29.38
C LYS A 277 31.02 0.08 30.02
N VAL A 278 30.82 -1.22 29.78
CA VAL A 278 31.88 -2.25 29.80
C VAL A 278 31.50 -3.35 28.81
N GLY A 279 31.91 -3.21 27.54
CA GLY A 279 31.82 -4.31 26.57
C GLY A 279 31.40 -3.89 25.16
N THR A 280 32.37 -3.91 24.25
CA THR A 280 32.24 -3.93 22.77
C THR A 280 31.36 -2.86 22.12
N SER A 281 32.05 -1.89 21.52
CA SER A 281 31.58 -1.03 20.43
C SER A 281 31.00 -1.86 19.28
N THR A 282 29.69 -2.05 19.28
CA THR A 282 28.90 -2.10 18.04
C THR A 282 28.32 -0.71 17.86
N ALA A 283 28.62 -0.07 16.72
CA ALA A 283 28.17 1.28 16.40
C ALA A 283 26.65 1.43 16.61
N GLU A 284 26.26 1.97 17.76
CA GLU A 284 24.91 2.45 18.05
C GLU A 284 24.62 3.59 17.06
N ARG A 285 23.83 3.29 16.03
CA ARG A 285 23.24 4.35 15.19
C ARG A 285 21.97 4.83 15.87
N ASP A 286 22.11 6.06 16.35
CA ASP A 286 21.19 6.89 17.13
C ASP A 286 20.06 7.45 16.26
N PHE A 287 18.83 7.47 16.79
CA PHE A 287 17.67 8.11 16.14
C PHE A 287 17.80 9.63 16.01
N SER A 288 18.85 10.23 16.60
CA SER A 288 19.27 11.62 16.32
C SER A 288 19.70 11.85 14.87
N ILE A 289 19.99 10.79 14.09
CA ILE A 289 20.35 10.93 12.67
C ILE A 289 19.08 11.25 11.87
N PRO A 290 19.00 12.42 11.20
CA PRO A 290 17.85 12.79 10.39
C PRO A 290 17.48 11.70 9.37
N VAL A 291 16.18 11.56 9.11
CA VAL A 291 15.68 10.72 8.00
C VAL A 291 16.34 11.22 6.71
N SER A 292 17.00 10.32 5.98
CA SER A 292 17.67 10.72 4.74
C SER A 292 16.65 11.06 3.66
N ARG A 293 17.09 11.75 2.62
CA ARG A 293 16.22 12.10 1.49
C ARG A 293 15.72 10.84 0.76
N GLU A 294 16.56 9.82 0.70
CA GLU A 294 16.30 8.53 0.07
C GLU A 294 15.23 7.75 0.85
N GLU A 295 15.32 7.74 2.18
CA GLU A 295 14.31 7.11 3.04
C GLU A 295 12.96 7.83 2.95
N LEU A 296 12.94 9.17 2.96
CA LEU A 296 11.71 9.94 2.77
C LEU A 296 11.05 9.65 1.42
N ALA A 297 11.84 9.56 0.35
CA ALA A 297 11.35 9.24 -0.99
C ALA A 297 10.78 7.81 -1.06
N TRP A 298 11.42 6.84 -0.41
CA TRP A 298 10.91 5.47 -0.31
C TRP A 298 9.60 5.40 0.48
N ARG A 299 9.50 6.08 1.63
CA ARG A 299 8.25 6.14 2.42
C ARG A 299 7.11 6.81 1.66
N GLU A 300 7.39 7.88 0.92
CA GLU A 300 6.40 8.51 0.02
C GLU A 300 5.96 7.53 -1.07
N GLU A 301 6.87 6.72 -1.63
CA GLU A 301 6.51 5.68 -2.59
C GLU A 301 5.61 4.58 -1.98
N LEU A 302 5.91 4.12 -0.76
CA LEU A 302 5.11 3.12 -0.05
C LEU A 302 3.67 3.60 0.19
N ASP A 303 3.52 4.81 0.75
CA ASP A 303 2.20 5.42 1.03
C ASP A 303 1.37 5.55 -0.25
N ILE A 304 1.99 6.07 -1.31
CA ILE A 304 1.35 6.27 -2.61
C ILE A 304 0.98 4.94 -3.25
N SER A 305 1.85 3.92 -3.21
CA SER A 305 1.60 2.61 -3.81
C SER A 305 0.56 1.78 -3.03
N GLY A 306 0.23 2.15 -1.80
CA GLY A 306 -0.55 1.28 -0.91
C GLY A 306 0.16 -0.05 -0.67
N ARG A 307 1.49 -0.11 -0.91
CA ARG A 307 2.37 -1.06 -0.25
C ARG A 307 2.28 -0.71 1.22
N ASN A 308 1.32 -1.30 1.91
CA ASN A 308 1.32 -1.24 3.36
C ASN A 308 2.58 -2.00 3.80
N PHE A 309 3.67 -1.26 4.02
CA PHE A 309 4.59 -1.63 5.07
C PHE A 309 3.75 -1.53 6.33
N ASN A 310 3.21 -2.67 6.77
CA ASN A 310 2.50 -2.72 8.04
C ASN A 310 3.51 -3.17 9.08
N PRO A 311 4.15 -2.24 9.79
CA PRO A 311 4.06 -2.31 11.21
C PRO A 311 2.68 -1.82 11.63
N LEU A 312 2.10 -0.71 11.10
CA LEU A 312 0.94 -0.07 11.72
C LEU A 312 0.13 0.94 10.80
N ASN A 313 -1.08 0.56 10.36
CA ASN A 313 -2.09 1.35 9.60
C ASN A 313 -2.95 2.24 10.53
N MET A 314 -2.97 3.59 10.44
CA MET A 314 -3.52 4.52 11.49
C MET A 314 -2.86 4.37 12.88
N GLU A 315 -2.28 3.21 13.13
CA GLU A 315 -1.31 2.89 14.12
C GLU A 315 0.03 3.64 13.85
N GLU A 316 0.42 4.04 12.63
CA GLU A 316 1.60 4.92 12.40
C GLU A 316 1.42 6.35 12.96
N ILE A 317 0.17 6.82 13.09
CA ILE A 317 -0.19 8.04 13.83
C ILE A 317 -0.02 7.83 15.34
N VAL A 318 -0.08 6.59 15.80
CA VAL A 318 0.36 6.16 17.14
C VAL A 318 1.87 5.90 17.19
N GLU A 319 2.54 5.54 16.10
CA GLU A 319 3.99 5.35 16.07
C GLU A 319 4.77 6.65 16.22
N CYS A 320 4.25 7.77 15.70
CA CYS A 320 4.78 9.08 16.05
C CYS A 320 4.37 9.54 17.47
N ASN A 321 3.47 8.81 18.15
CA ASN A 321 2.93 9.12 19.50
C ASN A 321 2.63 7.85 20.33
N PRO A 322 3.64 7.10 20.82
CA PRO A 322 3.55 5.69 21.26
C PRO A 322 2.62 5.36 22.44
N TRP A 323 1.94 6.34 23.04
CA TRP A 323 1.09 6.14 24.23
C TRP A 323 -0.43 6.07 23.91
N LEU A 324 -0.85 6.51 22.72
CA LEU A 324 -2.24 6.40 22.26
C LEU A 324 -2.69 4.94 22.05
N ALA A 325 -1.78 4.04 21.65
CA ALA A 325 -2.07 2.60 21.47
C ALA A 325 -2.23 1.87 22.80
N GLY A 326 -1.44 2.26 23.81
CA GLY A 326 -1.49 1.65 25.14
C GLY A 326 -2.82 1.95 25.82
N LEU A 327 -3.29 3.19 25.79
CA LEU A 327 -4.55 3.58 26.41
C LEU A 327 -5.79 3.02 25.71
N LEU A 328 -5.74 2.85 24.37
CA LEU A 328 -6.85 2.28 23.61
C LEU A 328 -6.95 0.75 23.72
N LYS A 329 -5.83 0.01 23.86
CA LYS A 329 -5.84 -1.47 23.90
C LYS A 329 -5.79 -2.08 25.30
N PHE A 330 -5.48 -1.35 26.38
CA PHE A 330 -5.38 -1.96 27.73
C PHE A 330 -6.68 -2.06 28.55
N ARG A 331 -7.84 -1.67 28.02
CA ARG A 331 -9.12 -1.73 28.78
C ARG A 331 -10.37 -2.20 28.04
N SER A 332 -10.23 -2.93 26.93
CA SER A 332 -11.37 -3.66 26.34
C SER A 332 -11.53 -5.11 26.84
N LYS A 333 -10.73 -5.56 27.82
CA LYS A 333 -10.82 -6.92 28.39
C LYS A 333 -11.22 -7.03 29.86
N ASN A 334 -11.80 -5.98 30.45
CA ASN A 334 -12.48 -6.07 31.75
C ASN A 334 -13.79 -5.24 31.73
N ARG A 335 -14.68 -5.57 30.79
CA ARG A 335 -16.12 -5.36 30.96
C ARG A 335 -16.77 -6.72 30.78
N GLY A 336 -17.37 -7.21 31.86
CA GLY A 336 -18.37 -8.27 31.80
C GLY A 336 -19.64 -7.80 31.13
#